data_AF-A0A377M3G1-F1
#
_entry.id   AF-A0A377M3G1-F1
#
_cell.length_a   1.000
_cell.length_b   1.000
_cell.length_c   1.000
_cell.angle_alpha   90.00
_cell.angle_beta   90.00
_cell.angle_gamma   90.00
#
_symmetry.space_group_name_H-M   'P 1'
#
loop_
_entity.id
_entity.type
_entity.pdbx_description
1 polymer ?
#
loop_
_entity_poly.entity_id
_entity_poly.type
_entity_poly.pdbx_seq_one_letter_code
_entity_poly.pdbx_strand_id
1 'polypeptide(L)'
;MRRLVNVKYDSFDSALRNAPFMVEAQALSVETVDSKVLNLAREDIVWHSVRELITDVPDKEMLGLNIVEFAGDDAELIDSQVTTLCQRLDELIAHGEGGVIGWQLCNDLAGIERIYAMRKKAVGLLGNAKGAAKPIPFAEDTCVPPEHLADYIVEFRALLDSHGLSYGMFGHVDAGVLHVRPALDMCDPQQEILMKQISDEVVALTGEIWWPAVGGTRKRIPRRVQPGVLR
;
A
#
# COMPACT_ATOMS: atom_id res chain seq x y z
N MET A 1 24.07 8.51 -0.05
CA MET A 1 23.11 9.52 -0.54
C MET A 1 21.70 8.94 -0.53
N ARG A 2 20.65 9.76 -0.39
CA ARG A 2 19.23 9.33 -0.43
C ARG A 2 18.43 10.21 -1.39
N ARG A 3 17.48 9.61 -2.11
CA ARG A 3 16.49 10.26 -2.98
C ARG A 3 15.16 9.56 -2.79
N LEU A 4 14.06 10.31 -2.86
CA LEU A 4 12.72 9.74 -2.72
C LEU A 4 11.79 10.33 -3.78
N VAL A 5 11.06 9.47 -4.48
CA VAL A 5 10.03 9.85 -5.45
C VAL A 5 8.66 9.45 -4.91
N ASN A 6 7.81 10.44 -4.68
CA ASN A 6 6.39 10.23 -4.41
C ASN A 6 5.66 10.06 -5.74
N VAL A 7 5.07 8.90 -6.00
CA VAL A 7 4.29 8.63 -7.21
C VAL A 7 2.80 8.59 -6.86
N LYS A 8 2.01 9.37 -7.60
CA LYS A 8 0.60 9.63 -7.31
C LYS A 8 -0.25 8.87 -8.31
N TYR A 9 -1.31 8.22 -7.81
CA TYR A 9 -2.18 7.38 -8.63
C TYR A 9 -3.64 7.77 -8.53
N ASP A 10 -4.38 7.54 -9.61
CA ASP A 10 -5.84 7.69 -9.69
C ASP A 10 -6.61 6.59 -8.96
N SER A 11 -5.96 5.48 -8.62
CA SER A 11 -6.52 4.40 -7.81
C SER A 11 -5.42 3.65 -7.06
N PHE A 12 -5.82 2.92 -6.02
CA PHE A 12 -4.89 2.02 -5.33
C PHE A 12 -4.50 0.80 -6.19
N ASP A 13 -5.40 0.32 -7.06
CA ASP A 13 -5.09 -0.75 -8.01
C ASP A 13 -3.99 -0.31 -8.99
N SER A 14 -4.08 0.90 -9.54
CA SER A 14 -3.03 1.53 -10.36
C SER A 14 -1.68 1.55 -9.64
N ALA A 15 -1.67 1.91 -8.36
CA ALA A 15 -0.45 1.92 -7.53
C ALA A 15 0.19 0.54 -7.40
N LEU A 16 -0.63 -0.52 -7.25
CA LEU A 16 -0.19 -1.90 -7.15
C LEU A 16 0.20 -2.51 -8.51
N ARG A 17 -0.49 -2.18 -9.60
CA ARG A 17 -0.13 -2.67 -10.96
C ARG A 17 1.20 -2.13 -11.45
N ASN A 18 1.65 -1.01 -10.90
CA ASN A 18 2.99 -0.48 -11.13
C ASN A 18 4.08 -1.18 -10.29
N ALA A 19 3.74 -2.16 -9.43
CA ALA A 19 4.71 -2.91 -8.62
C ALA A 19 5.89 -3.47 -9.42
N PRO A 20 5.68 -4.20 -10.54
CA PRO A 20 6.79 -4.81 -11.27
C PRO A 20 7.73 -3.75 -11.84
N PHE A 21 7.17 -2.67 -12.37
CA PHE A 21 7.92 -1.51 -12.84
C PHE A 21 8.77 -0.87 -11.74
N MET A 22 8.24 -0.77 -10.52
CA MET A 22 8.99 -0.22 -9.38
C MET A 22 10.11 -1.15 -8.89
N VAL A 23 9.95 -2.46 -9.02
CA VAL A 23 11.01 -3.45 -8.74
C VAL A 23 12.14 -3.32 -9.77
N GLU A 24 11.79 -3.15 -11.05
CA GLU A 24 12.76 -2.95 -12.14
C GLU A 24 13.58 -1.66 -11.96
N ALA A 25 13.02 -0.64 -11.31
CA ALA A 25 13.71 0.60 -11.02
C ALA A 25 14.91 0.43 -10.06
N GLN A 26 15.07 -0.72 -9.40
CA GLN A 26 16.12 -0.99 -8.41
C GLN A 26 16.12 0.00 -7.23
N ALA A 27 14.92 0.41 -6.81
CA ALA A 27 14.74 1.19 -5.58
C ALA A 27 15.19 0.38 -4.36
N LEU A 28 15.60 1.07 -3.29
CA LEU A 28 15.85 0.47 -1.98
C LEU A 28 14.55 -0.02 -1.34
N SER A 29 13.47 0.75 -1.49
CA SER A 29 12.15 0.41 -0.96
C SER A 29 11.03 1.04 -1.78
N VAL A 30 9.89 0.35 -1.83
CA VAL A 30 8.66 0.83 -2.47
C VAL A 30 7.50 0.66 -1.51
N GLU A 31 7.22 1.70 -0.75
CA GLU A 31 6.12 1.73 0.22
C GLU A 31 4.84 2.25 -0.44
N THR A 32 3.69 1.71 -0.07
CA THR A 32 2.38 2.15 -0.60
C THR A 32 1.38 2.41 0.51
N VAL A 33 0.48 3.36 0.26
CA VAL A 33 -0.70 3.64 1.08
C VAL A 33 -1.92 3.85 0.19
N ASP A 34 -3.07 3.33 0.62
CA ASP A 34 -4.35 3.58 -0.04
C ASP A 34 -4.93 4.97 0.31
N SER A 35 -6.02 5.33 -0.37
CA SER A 35 -6.74 6.58 -0.14
C SER A 35 -7.23 6.74 1.30
N LYS A 36 -7.60 5.65 1.98
CA LYS A 36 -8.07 5.71 3.37
C LYS A 36 -6.96 6.15 4.30
N VAL A 37 -5.79 5.52 4.21
CA VAL A 37 -4.61 5.83 5.02
C VAL A 37 -4.09 7.24 4.68
N LEU A 38 -4.03 7.58 3.40
CA LEU A 38 -3.62 8.91 2.95
C LEU A 38 -4.55 10.02 3.47
N ASN A 39 -5.87 9.81 3.45
CA ASN A 39 -6.83 10.79 3.94
C ASN A 39 -6.73 11.01 5.45
N LEU A 40 -6.42 9.96 6.22
CA LEU A 40 -6.11 10.12 7.65
C LEU A 40 -4.91 11.03 7.88
N ALA A 41 -3.89 10.96 7.02
CA ALA A 41 -2.77 11.89 7.09
C ALA A 41 -3.23 13.32 6.80
N ARG A 42 -4.01 13.53 5.73
CA ARG A 42 -4.53 14.83 5.28
C ARG A 42 -5.36 15.56 6.34
N GLU A 43 -6.08 14.81 7.17
CA GLU A 43 -6.89 15.33 8.27
C GLU A 43 -6.09 15.61 9.55
N ASP A 44 -4.85 15.12 9.66
CA ASP A 44 -3.98 15.33 10.82
C ASP A 44 -2.97 16.47 10.58
N ILE A 45 -2.51 17.07 11.68
CA ILE A 45 -1.53 18.16 11.66
C ILE A 45 -0.23 17.78 10.93
N VAL A 46 0.09 16.48 10.85
CA VAL A 46 1.27 15.98 10.12
C VAL A 46 1.22 16.34 8.63
N TRP A 47 0.05 16.51 8.02
CA TRP A 47 -0.06 16.89 6.62
C TRP A 47 0.61 18.23 6.31
N HIS A 48 0.51 19.18 7.25
CA HIS A 48 1.08 20.52 7.07
C HIS A 48 2.60 20.52 6.89
N SER A 49 3.30 19.48 7.38
CA SER A 49 4.74 19.36 7.24
C SER A 49 5.19 18.68 5.95
N VAL A 50 4.27 18.12 5.16
CA VAL A 50 4.59 17.31 3.97
C VAL A 50 3.81 17.71 2.71
N ARG A 51 2.75 18.53 2.82
CA ARG A 51 1.85 18.88 1.70
C ARG A 51 2.56 19.50 0.49
N GLU A 52 3.71 20.14 0.70
CA GLU A 52 4.54 20.68 -0.39
C GLU A 52 5.34 19.60 -1.12
N LEU A 53 5.60 18.47 -0.48
CA LEU A 53 6.28 17.29 -1.04
C LEU A 53 5.29 16.32 -1.72
N ILE A 54 3.98 16.48 -1.46
CA ILE A 54 2.88 15.69 -2.02
C ILE A 54 1.71 16.62 -2.37
N THR A 55 1.91 17.46 -3.38
CA THR A 55 0.92 18.40 -3.91
C THR A 55 -0.22 17.70 -4.64
N ASP A 56 -1.41 18.28 -4.60
CA ASP A 56 -2.51 17.80 -5.43
C ASP A 56 -2.24 18.06 -6.92
N VAL A 57 -2.77 17.19 -7.77
CA VAL A 57 -2.74 17.36 -9.23
C VAL A 57 -4.07 17.99 -9.65
N PRO A 58 -4.08 19.12 -10.38
CA PRO A 58 -5.31 19.76 -10.83
C PRO A 58 -6.24 18.76 -11.54
N ASP A 59 -7.53 18.85 -11.25
CA ASP A 59 -8.61 18.05 -11.85
C ASP A 59 -8.46 16.52 -11.70
N LYS A 60 -7.62 16.06 -10.77
CA LYS A 60 -7.42 14.63 -10.49
C LYS A 60 -7.43 14.36 -8.98
N GLU A 61 -8.10 13.28 -8.58
CA GLU A 61 -8.09 12.81 -7.21
C GLU A 61 -6.94 11.80 -7.00
N MET A 62 -6.13 12.00 -5.96
CA MET A 62 -5.06 11.08 -5.61
C MET A 62 -5.59 10.01 -4.66
N LEU A 63 -5.78 8.80 -5.19
CA LEU A 63 -6.36 7.66 -4.47
C LEU A 63 -5.35 6.56 -4.14
N GLY A 64 -4.09 6.74 -4.53
CA GLY A 64 -2.96 5.91 -4.13
C GLY A 64 -1.65 6.70 -4.15
N LEU A 65 -0.73 6.32 -3.28
CA LEU A 65 0.61 6.93 -3.20
C LEU A 65 1.66 5.83 -3.02
N ASN A 66 2.62 5.77 -3.94
CA ASN A 66 3.85 5.02 -3.72
C ASN A 66 4.97 5.97 -3.29
N ILE A 67 5.74 5.57 -2.29
CA ILE A 67 6.89 6.26 -1.73
C ILE A 67 8.11 5.41 -2.10
N VAL A 68 8.84 5.86 -3.13
CA VAL A 68 9.94 5.11 -3.74
C VAL A 68 11.26 5.71 -3.28
N GLU A 69 12.06 4.97 -2.51
CA GLU A 69 13.34 5.46 -2.01
C GLU A 69 14.53 4.80 -2.73
N PHE A 70 15.53 5.61 -3.08
CA PHE A 70 16.83 5.18 -3.54
C PHE A 70 17.89 5.61 -2.52
N ALA A 71 18.80 4.70 -2.17
CA ALA A 71 19.96 5.04 -1.37
C ALA A 71 21.19 4.21 -1.74
N GLY A 72 22.36 4.86 -1.69
CA GLY A 72 23.64 4.24 -2.01
C GLY A 72 24.80 5.22 -1.89
N ASP A 73 26.03 4.72 -1.98
CA ASP A 73 27.25 5.53 -1.85
C ASP A 73 27.71 6.13 -3.17
N ASP A 74 27.21 5.63 -4.30
CA ASP A 74 27.46 6.15 -5.64
C ASP A 74 26.36 7.15 -6.03
N ALA A 75 26.68 8.43 -5.96
CA ALA A 75 25.72 9.50 -6.27
C ALA A 75 25.30 9.52 -7.75
N GLU A 76 26.22 9.22 -8.67
CA GLU A 76 25.95 9.23 -10.11
C GLU A 76 25.01 8.10 -10.49
N LEU A 77 25.22 6.91 -9.92
CA LEU A 77 24.33 5.77 -10.10
C LEU A 77 22.90 6.09 -9.60
N ILE A 78 22.78 6.63 -8.38
CA ILE A 78 21.48 6.94 -7.79
C ILE A 78 20.75 8.02 -8.59
N ASP A 79 21.43 9.10 -8.98
CA ASP A 79 20.81 10.15 -9.78
C ASP A 79 20.40 9.63 -11.18
N SER A 80 21.16 8.70 -11.77
CA SER A 80 20.80 8.03 -13.04
C SER A 80 19.55 7.16 -12.91
N GLN A 81 19.44 6.36 -11.85
CA GLN A 81 18.26 5.52 -11.57
C GLN A 81 17.01 6.38 -11.36
N VAL A 82 17.12 7.43 -10.55
CA VAL A 82 16.02 8.38 -10.30
C VAL A 82 15.61 9.08 -11.58
N THR A 83 16.57 9.53 -12.40
CA THR A 83 16.28 10.18 -13.69
C THR A 83 15.52 9.25 -14.63
N THR A 84 15.95 7.98 -14.72
CA THR A 84 15.28 6.96 -15.53
C THR A 84 13.84 6.72 -15.06
N LEU A 85 13.63 6.60 -13.74
CA LEU A 85 12.28 6.46 -13.16
C LEU A 85 11.40 7.67 -13.50
N CYS A 86 11.88 8.89 -13.28
CA CYS A 86 11.11 10.11 -13.55
C CYS A 86 10.74 10.25 -15.03
N GLN A 87 11.67 9.97 -15.95
CA GLN A 87 11.38 10.00 -17.39
C GLN A 87 10.28 9.00 -17.77
N ARG A 88 10.34 7.80 -17.21
CA ARG A 88 9.32 6.78 -17.47
C ARG A 88 7.96 7.16 -16.88
N LEU A 89 7.93 7.78 -15.70
CA LEU A 89 6.70 8.32 -15.11
C LEU A 89 6.10 9.44 -15.96
N ASP A 90 6.93 10.32 -16.53
CA ASP A 90 6.49 11.36 -17.46
C ASP A 90 5.85 10.76 -18.72
N GLU A 91 6.43 9.69 -19.28
CA GLU A 91 5.85 8.95 -20.42
C GLU A 91 4.47 8.38 -20.07
N LEU A 92 4.32 7.73 -18.91
CA LEU A 92 3.04 7.18 -18.45
C LEU A 92 1.98 8.27 -18.29
N ILE A 93 2.36 9.42 -17.71
CA ILE A 93 1.46 10.57 -17.56
C ILE A 93 1.05 11.14 -18.91
N ALA A 94 2.00 11.29 -19.85
CA ALA A 94 1.74 11.85 -21.18
C ALA A 94 0.80 10.98 -22.01
N HIS A 95 0.88 9.65 -21.86
CA HIS A 95 0.01 8.70 -22.55
C HIS A 95 -1.27 8.35 -21.77
N GLY A 96 -1.39 8.77 -20.51
CA GLY A 96 -2.52 8.42 -19.65
C GLY A 96 -2.54 6.94 -19.26
N GLU A 97 -1.36 6.33 -19.08
CA GLU A 97 -1.18 4.91 -18.82
C GLU A 97 -0.86 4.62 -17.35
N GLY A 98 -1.18 3.41 -16.90
CA GLY A 98 -0.83 2.90 -15.57
C GLY A 98 -1.44 3.68 -14.41
N GLY A 99 -2.41 4.57 -14.66
CA GLY A 99 -3.06 5.41 -13.66
C GLY A 99 -2.11 6.36 -12.92
N VAL A 100 -0.93 6.64 -13.48
CA VAL A 100 0.02 7.60 -12.92
C VAL A 100 -0.49 9.00 -13.21
N ILE A 101 -0.79 9.77 -12.16
CA ILE A 101 -1.34 11.11 -12.30
C ILE A 101 -0.31 12.22 -12.03
N GLY A 102 0.81 11.88 -11.40
CA GLY A 102 1.91 12.80 -11.14
C GLY A 102 2.99 12.17 -10.26
N TRP A 103 4.12 12.86 -10.14
CA TRP A 103 5.18 12.47 -9.22
C TRP A 103 5.88 13.70 -8.64
N GLN A 104 6.60 13.53 -7.53
CA GLN A 104 7.47 14.55 -6.94
C GLN A 104 8.74 13.95 -6.37
N LEU A 105 9.88 14.54 -6.74
CA LEU A 105 11.19 14.19 -6.22
C LEU A 105 11.51 15.00 -4.95
N CYS A 106 11.98 14.31 -3.92
CA CYS A 106 12.57 14.87 -2.72
C CYS A 106 14.03 14.40 -2.61
N ASN A 107 14.96 15.36 -2.57
CA ASN A 107 16.40 15.12 -2.59
C ASN A 107 17.10 15.52 -1.27
N ASP A 108 16.35 16.07 -0.32
CA ASP A 108 16.85 16.45 1.00
C ASP A 108 16.40 15.47 2.09
N LEU A 109 17.29 15.19 3.03
CA LEU A 109 17.05 14.21 4.09
C LEU A 109 15.86 14.59 4.99
N ALA A 110 15.70 15.87 5.30
CA ALA A 110 14.63 16.36 6.17
C ALA A 110 13.24 16.18 5.53
N GLY A 111 13.11 16.37 4.22
CA GLY A 111 11.91 16.07 3.46
C GLY A 111 11.57 14.57 3.47
N ILE A 112 12.57 13.73 3.22
CA ILE A 112 12.42 12.26 3.26
C ILE A 112 11.91 11.81 4.64
N GLU A 113 12.50 12.31 5.72
CA GLU A 113 12.10 11.99 7.09
C GLU A 113 10.67 12.45 7.39
N ARG A 114 10.25 13.62 6.88
CA ARG A 114 8.87 14.11 7.03
C ARG A 114 7.86 13.23 6.29
N ILE A 115 8.21 12.74 5.10
CA ILE A 115 7.36 11.79 4.34
C ILE A 115 7.17 10.49 5.12
N TYR A 116 8.26 9.90 5.64
CA TYR A 116 8.17 8.69 6.45
C TYR A 116 7.45 8.92 7.79
N ALA A 117 7.65 10.08 8.42
CA ALA A 117 6.92 10.46 9.62
C ALA A 117 5.41 10.55 9.34
N MET A 118 5.01 11.14 8.21
CA MET A 118 3.62 11.16 7.76
C MET A 118 3.08 9.74 7.55
N ARG A 119 3.78 8.89 6.79
CA ARG A 119 3.36 7.50 6.54
C ARG A 119 3.17 6.74 7.86
N LYS A 120 4.14 6.82 8.77
CA LYS A 120 4.06 6.18 10.10
C LYS A 120 2.88 6.72 10.93
N LYS A 121 2.66 8.04 10.91
CA LYS A 121 1.55 8.68 11.62
C LYS A 121 0.19 8.27 11.04
N ALA A 122 0.05 8.26 9.73
CA ALA A 122 -1.16 7.85 9.01
C ALA A 122 -1.59 6.42 9.37
N VAL A 123 -0.65 5.48 9.35
CA VAL A 123 -0.88 4.09 9.78
C VAL A 123 -1.28 4.02 11.25
N GLY A 124 -0.68 4.84 12.12
CA GLY A 124 -1.07 4.92 13.53
C GLY A 124 -2.47 5.51 13.75
N LEU A 125 -2.87 6.48 12.92
CA LEU A 125 -4.21 7.08 12.96
C LEU A 125 -5.30 6.09 12.53
N LEU A 126 -4.98 5.14 11.63
CA LEU A 126 -5.91 4.09 11.22
C LEU A 126 -6.41 3.27 12.41
N GLY A 127 -5.52 2.93 13.35
CA GLY A 127 -5.90 2.23 14.59
C GLY A 127 -6.75 3.07 15.56
N ASN A 128 -6.78 4.39 15.38
CA ASN A 128 -7.54 5.34 16.21
C ASN A 128 -8.84 5.79 15.55
N ALA A 129 -9.33 5.07 14.53
CA ALA A 129 -10.59 5.37 13.86
C ALA A 129 -11.74 5.58 14.87
N LYS A 130 -12.64 6.53 14.60
CA LYS A 130 -13.80 6.82 15.46
C LYS A 130 -14.89 5.74 15.28
N GLY A 131 -15.77 5.58 16.28
CA GLY A 131 -16.86 4.60 16.26
C GLY A 131 -16.52 3.27 16.93
N ALA A 132 -17.50 2.37 16.97
CA ALA A 132 -17.36 1.04 17.58
C ALA A 132 -16.52 0.09 16.71
N ALA A 133 -16.74 0.11 15.38
CA ALA A 133 -15.91 -0.61 14.44
C ALA A 133 -14.50 0.01 14.36
N LYS A 134 -13.46 -0.80 14.60
CA LYS A 134 -12.05 -0.39 14.56
C LYS A 134 -11.31 -1.17 13.49
N PRO A 135 -10.44 -0.53 12.67
CA PRO A 135 -9.49 -1.25 11.83
C PRO A 135 -8.61 -2.17 12.69
N ILE A 136 -8.79 -3.48 12.51
CA ILE A 136 -8.01 -4.49 13.25
C ILE A 136 -6.96 -5.12 12.33
N PRO A 137 -5.77 -5.49 12.85
CA PRO A 137 -4.83 -6.33 12.12
C PRO A 137 -5.51 -7.64 11.71
N PHE A 138 -5.60 -7.89 10.40
CA PHE A 138 -6.34 -9.04 9.86
C PHE A 138 -5.45 -9.90 8.96
N ALA A 139 -5.05 -9.36 7.81
CA ALA A 139 -4.04 -9.97 6.95
C ALA A 139 -2.78 -9.13 7.04
N GLU A 140 -1.77 -9.65 7.74
CA GLU A 140 -0.50 -8.98 7.99
C GLU A 140 0.61 -9.84 7.40
N ASP A 141 1.61 -9.20 6.81
CA ASP A 141 2.76 -9.89 6.20
C ASP A 141 2.37 -10.94 5.15
N THR A 142 1.26 -10.71 4.43
CA THR A 142 0.88 -11.58 3.32
C THR A 142 1.83 -11.30 2.17
N CYS A 143 2.78 -12.20 1.95
CA CYS A 143 3.64 -12.16 0.77
C CYS A 143 2.87 -12.81 -0.38
N VAL A 144 2.71 -12.11 -1.49
CA VAL A 144 2.27 -12.61 -2.80
C VAL A 144 3.35 -12.16 -3.79
N PRO A 145 3.76 -12.96 -4.78
CA PRO A 145 4.70 -12.49 -5.81
C PRO A 145 4.22 -11.14 -6.37
N PRO A 146 5.09 -10.11 -6.52
CA PRO A 146 4.68 -8.78 -6.95
C PRO A 146 3.83 -8.75 -8.23
N GLU A 147 4.08 -9.69 -9.15
CA GLU A 147 3.32 -9.87 -10.40
C GLU A 147 1.86 -10.30 -10.19
N HIS A 148 1.52 -10.90 -9.05
CA HIS A 148 0.17 -11.34 -8.69
C HIS A 148 -0.46 -10.49 -7.58
N LEU A 149 0.29 -9.54 -7.02
CA LEU A 149 -0.15 -8.72 -5.89
C LEU A 149 -1.40 -7.90 -6.22
N ALA A 150 -1.42 -7.24 -7.38
CA ALA A 150 -2.55 -6.39 -7.77
C ALA A 150 -3.86 -7.19 -7.87
N ASP A 151 -3.84 -8.32 -8.57
CA ASP A 151 -5.04 -9.15 -8.79
C ASP A 151 -5.53 -9.75 -7.46
N TYR A 152 -4.62 -10.22 -6.60
CA TYR A 152 -4.98 -10.66 -5.24
C TYR A 152 -5.70 -9.57 -4.45
N ILE A 153 -5.20 -8.33 -4.50
CA ILE A 153 -5.79 -7.23 -3.74
C ILE A 153 -7.12 -6.78 -4.35
N VAL A 154 -7.31 -6.83 -5.66
CA VAL A 154 -8.61 -6.56 -6.28
C VAL A 154 -9.67 -7.53 -5.74
N GLU A 155 -9.38 -8.83 -5.73
CA GLU A 155 -10.32 -9.83 -5.24
C GLU A 155 -10.54 -9.71 -3.72
N PHE A 156 -9.49 -9.42 -2.95
CA PHE A 156 -9.61 -9.21 -1.51
C PHE A 156 -10.45 -7.95 -1.19
N ARG A 157 -10.26 -6.85 -1.93
CA ARG A 157 -11.10 -5.66 -1.78
C ARG A 157 -12.56 -5.97 -2.09
N ALA A 158 -12.83 -6.65 -3.20
CA ALA A 158 -14.18 -7.06 -3.58
C ALA A 158 -14.84 -7.93 -2.49
N LEU A 159 -14.07 -8.82 -1.87
CA LEU A 159 -14.52 -9.62 -0.74
C LEU A 159 -14.96 -8.75 0.45
N LEU A 160 -14.09 -7.84 0.89
CA LEU A 160 -14.40 -6.94 2.01
C LEU A 160 -15.56 -5.99 1.70
N ASP A 161 -15.63 -5.50 0.47
CA ASP A 161 -16.72 -4.64 -0.03
C ASP A 161 -18.05 -5.41 -0.04
N SER A 162 -18.05 -6.71 -0.39
CA SER A 162 -19.25 -7.55 -0.38
C SER A 162 -19.85 -7.73 1.03
N HIS A 163 -19.00 -7.66 2.05
CA HIS A 163 -19.39 -7.66 3.47
C HIS A 163 -19.65 -6.25 4.03
N GLY A 164 -19.56 -5.21 3.19
CA GLY A 164 -19.83 -3.82 3.59
C GLY A 164 -18.79 -3.23 4.55
N LEU A 165 -17.58 -3.78 4.59
CA LEU A 165 -16.54 -3.36 5.52
C LEU A 165 -15.72 -2.19 4.96
N SER A 166 -15.45 -1.20 5.79
CA SER A 166 -14.38 -0.23 5.51
C SER A 166 -13.03 -0.82 5.89
N TYR A 167 -11.97 -0.52 5.15
CA TYR A 167 -10.62 -1.04 5.44
C TYR A 167 -9.56 0.00 5.08
N GLY A 168 -8.36 -0.18 5.62
CA GLY A 168 -7.15 0.51 5.17
C GLY A 168 -6.08 -0.48 4.75
N MET A 169 -5.37 -0.15 3.69
CA MET A 169 -4.29 -0.95 3.11
C MET A 169 -3.00 -0.15 2.98
N PHE A 170 -1.88 -0.77 3.37
CA PHE A 170 -0.54 -0.19 3.26
C PHE A 170 0.51 -1.31 3.28
N GLY A 171 1.72 -1.06 2.80
CA GLY A 171 2.79 -2.06 2.84
C GLY A 171 3.94 -1.77 1.89
N HIS A 172 4.77 -2.79 1.66
CA HIS A 172 5.96 -2.73 0.83
C HIS A 172 5.72 -3.56 -0.43
N VAL A 173 5.47 -2.87 -1.53
CA VAL A 173 5.01 -3.45 -2.79
C VAL A 173 6.12 -4.23 -3.47
N ASP A 174 7.36 -3.78 -3.36
CA ASP A 174 8.56 -4.44 -3.88
C ASP A 174 8.82 -5.81 -3.23
N ALA A 175 8.47 -5.95 -1.95
CA ALA A 175 8.53 -7.21 -1.22
C ALA A 175 7.29 -8.10 -1.42
N GLY A 176 6.28 -7.61 -2.16
CA GLY A 176 4.99 -8.28 -2.30
C GLY A 176 4.20 -8.35 -0.99
N VAL A 177 4.49 -7.45 -0.03
CA VAL A 177 3.93 -7.47 1.33
C VAL A 177 2.90 -6.36 1.48
N LEU A 178 1.66 -6.75 1.79
CA LEU A 178 0.60 -5.80 2.15
C LEU A 178 -0.05 -6.14 3.49
N HIS A 179 -0.41 -5.09 4.22
CA HIS A 179 -1.21 -5.13 5.43
C HIS A 179 -2.64 -4.70 5.10
N VAL A 180 -3.62 -5.52 5.47
CA VAL A 180 -5.05 -5.23 5.27
C VAL A 180 -5.73 -5.19 6.62
N ARG A 181 -6.37 -4.06 6.92
CA ARG A 181 -7.04 -3.81 8.20
C ARG A 181 -8.51 -3.41 8.01
N PRO A 182 -9.43 -4.39 7.94
CA PRO A 182 -10.87 -4.13 7.95
C PRO A 182 -11.32 -3.61 9.31
N ALA A 183 -12.31 -2.72 9.29
CA ALA A 183 -12.93 -2.16 10.47
C ALA A 183 -14.06 -3.06 10.95
N LEU A 184 -13.90 -3.64 12.14
CA LEU A 184 -14.86 -4.54 12.76
C LEU A 184 -15.13 -4.10 14.21
N ASP A 185 -16.38 -4.22 14.65
CA ASP A 185 -16.76 -4.07 16.04
C ASP A 185 -16.66 -5.43 16.74
N MET A 186 -15.53 -5.65 17.42
CA MET A 186 -15.29 -6.91 18.12
C MET A 186 -16.12 -7.06 19.42
N CYS A 187 -16.91 -6.05 19.79
CA CYS A 187 -17.92 -6.18 20.84
C CYS A 187 -19.26 -6.72 20.32
N ASP A 188 -19.45 -6.78 18.99
CA ASP A 188 -20.60 -7.40 18.35
C ASP A 188 -20.31 -8.88 18.02
N PRO A 189 -21.00 -9.85 18.65
CA PRO A 189 -20.81 -11.27 18.38
C PRO A 189 -21.04 -11.66 16.92
N GLN A 190 -21.88 -10.93 16.17
CA GLN A 190 -22.09 -11.20 14.75
C GLN A 190 -20.87 -10.84 13.92
N GLN A 191 -20.19 -9.74 14.27
CA GLN A 191 -18.96 -9.33 13.59
C GLN A 191 -17.76 -10.22 13.97
N GLU A 192 -17.76 -10.84 15.16
CA GLU A 192 -16.78 -11.89 15.46
C GLU A 192 -16.95 -13.11 14.54
N ILE A 193 -18.19 -13.54 14.29
CA ILE A 193 -18.48 -14.64 13.35
C ILE A 193 -18.07 -14.24 11.93
N LEU A 194 -18.41 -13.02 11.51
CA LEU A 194 -18.03 -12.47 10.21
C LEU A 194 -16.51 -12.46 10.02
N MET A 195 -15.74 -12.05 11.05
CA MET A 195 -14.28 -12.08 11.00
C MET A 195 -13.75 -13.49 10.67
N LYS A 196 -14.34 -14.54 11.25
CA LYS A 196 -13.94 -15.93 10.96
C LYS A 196 -14.32 -16.33 9.53
N GLN A 197 -15.50 -15.94 9.06
CA GLN A 197 -15.95 -16.21 7.68
C GLN A 197 -15.01 -15.57 6.66
N ILE A 198 -14.72 -14.28 6.81
CA ILE A 198 -13.79 -13.56 5.94
C ILE A 198 -12.39 -14.20 5.99
N SER A 199 -11.96 -14.67 7.18
CA SER A 199 -10.66 -15.35 7.30
C SER A 199 -10.61 -16.62 6.46
N ASP A 200 -11.68 -17.42 6.47
CA ASP A 200 -11.75 -18.64 5.67
C ASP A 200 -11.82 -18.32 4.16
N GLU A 201 -12.57 -17.28 3.78
CA GLU A 201 -12.69 -16.80 2.40
C GLU A 201 -11.36 -16.26 1.85
N VAL A 202 -10.59 -15.50 2.65
CA VAL A 202 -9.26 -15.01 2.28
C VAL A 202 -8.25 -16.15 2.15
N VAL A 203 -8.35 -17.19 3.00
CA VAL A 203 -7.53 -18.40 2.86
C VAL A 203 -7.86 -19.14 1.57
N ALA A 204 -9.14 -19.21 1.17
CA ALA A 204 -9.54 -19.78 -0.11
C ALA A 204 -8.96 -18.97 -1.29
N LEU A 205 -9.12 -17.64 -1.24
CA LEU A 205 -8.59 -16.71 -2.24
C LEU A 205 -7.08 -16.85 -2.43
N THR A 206 -6.32 -16.83 -1.32
CA THR A 206 -4.86 -17.03 -1.36
C THR A 206 -4.50 -18.40 -1.91
N GLY A 207 -5.26 -19.46 -1.58
CA GLY A 207 -5.07 -20.80 -2.11
C GLY A 207 -5.25 -20.89 -3.62
N GLU A 208 -6.26 -20.21 -4.17
CA GLU A 208 -6.53 -20.17 -5.62
C GLU A 208 -5.44 -19.46 -6.41
N ILE A 209 -4.86 -18.39 -5.87
CA ILE A 209 -3.81 -17.60 -6.52
C ILE A 209 -2.43 -18.25 -6.32
N TRP A 210 -2.14 -18.77 -5.13
CA TRP A 210 -0.83 -19.37 -4.84
C TRP A 210 -0.66 -20.76 -5.44
N TRP A 211 -1.68 -21.62 -5.44
CA TRP A 211 -1.54 -23.02 -5.84
C TRP A 211 -1.05 -23.22 -7.29
N PRO A 212 -1.55 -22.44 -8.28
CA PRO A 212 -1.00 -22.44 -9.63
C PRO A 212 0.41 -21.83 -9.71
N ALA A 213 0.67 -20.74 -8.96
CA ALA A 213 1.92 -19.99 -9.00
C ALA A 213 3.14 -20.75 -8.42
N VAL A 214 2.95 -21.62 -7.41
CA VAL A 214 4.04 -22.38 -6.77
C VAL A 214 4.12 -23.87 -7.13
N GLY A 215 3.44 -24.29 -8.21
CA GLY A 215 3.60 -25.64 -8.76
C GLY A 215 3.09 -26.77 -7.87
N GLY A 216 1.95 -26.58 -7.20
CA GLY A 216 1.20 -27.68 -6.57
C GLY A 216 1.85 -28.39 -5.38
N THR A 217 2.84 -27.79 -4.71
CA THR A 217 3.32 -28.30 -3.42
C THR A 217 2.70 -27.51 -2.27
N ARG A 218 2.00 -28.21 -1.36
CA ARG A 218 1.44 -27.65 -0.11
C ARG A 218 2.57 -27.15 0.82
N LYS A 219 3.25 -26.06 0.49
CA LYS A 219 3.95 -25.26 1.49
C LYS A 219 2.89 -24.37 2.14
N ARG A 220 2.75 -24.53 3.45
CA ARG A 220 1.71 -23.88 4.29
C ARG A 220 1.52 -22.41 3.90
N ILE A 221 0.29 -22.04 3.53
CA ILE A 221 -0.21 -20.67 3.66
C ILE A 221 0.14 -20.22 5.09
N PRO A 222 0.77 -19.05 5.30
CA PRO A 222 1.06 -18.56 6.64
C PRO A 222 -0.26 -18.45 7.43
N ARG A 223 -0.49 -19.36 8.38
CA ARG A 223 -1.62 -19.32 9.32
C ARG A 223 -1.45 -18.20 10.35
N ARG A 224 -1.17 -16.96 9.93
CA ARG A 224 -1.10 -15.80 10.82
C ARG A 224 -2.18 -14.77 10.47
N VAL A 225 -3.44 -15.22 10.46
CA VAL A 225 -4.48 -14.41 11.08
C VAL A 225 -4.20 -14.51 12.59
N GLN A 226 -3.78 -13.41 13.22
CA GLN A 226 -3.28 -13.47 14.59
C GLN A 226 -4.34 -14.07 15.55
N PRO A 227 -4.00 -15.08 16.38
CA PRO A 227 -4.89 -15.61 17.41
C PRO A 227 -5.14 -14.65 18.60
N GLY A 228 -4.83 -13.37 18.47
CA GLY A 228 -4.66 -12.43 19.59
C GLY A 228 -5.85 -11.55 19.93
N VAL A 229 -6.97 -11.62 19.21
CA VAL A 229 -8.12 -10.72 19.41
C VAL A 229 -9.07 -11.18 20.54
N LEU A 230 -8.77 -12.30 21.20
CA LEU A 230 -9.54 -12.83 22.33
C LEU A 230 -8.65 -13.09 23.53
N ARG A 231 -8.24 -12.03 24.26
CA ARG A 231 -7.90 -12.09 25.69
C ARG A 231 -8.23 -10.79 26.38
#